data_AF-A0A525IRY1-F1
#
_entry.id   AF-A0A525IRY1-F1
#
_cell.length_a   1.000
_cell.length_b   1.000
_cell.length_c   1.000
_cell.angle_alpha   90.00
_cell.angle_beta   90.00
_cell.angle_gamma   90.00
#
_symmetry.space_group_name_H-M   'P 1'
#
loop_
_entity.id
_entity.type
_entity.pdbx_description
1 polymer ?
#
loop_
_entity_poly.entity_id
_entity_poly.type
_entity_poly.pdbx_seq_one_letter_code
_entity_poly.pdbx_strand_id
1 'polypeptide(L)'
;MKHQKTDYGTIILHWLLVAALGIAFVTGLRIATEAPGRSWINLFDAVLPRESVWMAHMQAAVALLAVSTAYAIYLIRSGLGRRIRLDKIRLRGLFGRRQARLGTFNILLYWVFFITMLALIASGGLLYFGLHAGHDMATLHWYGTWMILAFAGLHILAHFRIGGVPQLLRILRPTGLPAPPPRLDAIELLKLLAEQSARSGSSQAHAETAPPPREATPDRMTVRQSVPPAPPQTRRQGSASKPRNATFQSNPFVVAAAVAITSASVIVAADRLAVDRLLVHRINSADAPTLDGDTSDRAWRNITPFSVITSQGDNFDGQGETKIEIRAAHDGTWAYFLFVWEDPTRSLKHLPLVKEADGWHLLHDGYEAGDEHDYNEDKFSVLLTTSDVILAGDRTFHASPHPIAGAPPTMTGRGLHFTAEGYADVWQWKATSGGPTGWMDDDHIGPPLDPTPMQARSIVPYKGGFAPDPGDTNYADNFVIAAGGTNRPVTPRRLPRDLAATAAAMGKTHLDPNHGESDGARWFMTETESIPYSAELDARIPGGTVIPGVIVAGEFSGDRADVRCAARWASGHWALEVARRLDTHSPYDVPIQTGVFMRVAAFDHNQIRHTRHVRPIRLEVE
;
A
#
# COMPACT_ATOMS: atom_id res chain seq x y z
N MET A 1 28.00 39.98 4.65
CA MET A 1 26.72 39.39 4.17
C MET A 1 25.90 38.96 5.38
N LYS A 2 24.70 39.51 5.62
CA LYS A 2 23.83 39.03 6.71
C LYS A 2 23.50 37.56 6.46
N HIS A 3 23.89 36.67 7.38
CA HIS A 3 23.54 35.26 7.30
C HIS A 3 22.02 35.11 7.27
N GLN A 4 21.47 34.52 6.20
CA GLN A 4 20.05 34.20 6.14
C GLN A 4 19.72 33.13 7.19
N LYS A 5 18.63 33.33 7.93
CA LYS A 5 18.16 32.44 9.00
C LYS A 5 16.69 32.07 8.77
N THR A 6 16.25 30.94 9.30
CA THR A 6 14.85 30.46 9.25
C THR A 6 14.31 30.27 10.65
N ASP A 7 13.02 30.52 10.87
CA ASP A 7 12.42 30.34 12.18
C ASP A 7 12.42 28.86 12.63
N TYR A 8 12.58 28.61 13.93
CA TYR A 8 12.68 27.26 14.49
C TYR A 8 11.47 26.37 14.13
N GLY A 9 10.25 26.92 14.13
CA GLY A 9 9.04 26.15 13.82
C GLY A 9 9.03 25.66 12.37
N THR A 10 9.40 26.52 11.41
CA THR A 10 9.57 26.13 10.01
C THR A 10 10.65 25.06 9.86
N ILE A 11 11.79 25.17 10.55
CA ILE A 11 12.87 24.18 10.47
C ILE A 11 12.38 22.81 10.96
N ILE A 12 11.76 22.75 12.13
CA ILE A 12 11.29 21.49 12.73
C ILE A 12 10.23 20.84 11.85
N LEU A 13 9.18 21.58 11.47
CA LEU A 13 8.10 21.04 10.66
C LEU A 13 8.58 20.62 9.26
N HIS A 14 9.53 21.34 8.67
CA HIS A 14 10.11 20.99 7.39
C HIS A 14 10.90 19.68 7.46
N TRP A 15 11.77 19.50 8.45
CA TRP A 15 12.56 18.27 8.55
C TRP A 15 11.72 17.06 8.97
N LEU A 16 10.67 17.26 9.78
CA LEU A 16 9.67 16.20 10.03
C LEU A 16 8.95 15.79 8.76
N LEU A 17 8.53 16.76 7.93
CA LEU A 17 7.91 16.50 6.64
C LEU A 17 8.86 15.72 5.71
N VAL A 18 10.13 16.14 5.61
CA VAL A 18 11.15 15.47 4.79
C VAL A 18 11.41 14.05 5.26
N ALA A 19 11.53 13.83 6.58
CA ALA A 19 11.75 12.50 7.16
C ALA A 19 10.55 11.57 6.89
N ALA A 20 9.32 12.04 7.15
CA ALA A 20 8.12 11.26 6.91
C ALA A 20 7.91 10.97 5.41
N LEU A 21 8.19 11.93 4.52
CA LEU A 21 8.18 11.71 3.07
C LEU A 21 9.23 10.68 2.65
N GLY A 22 10.43 10.72 3.22
CA GLY A 22 11.49 9.76 2.93
C GLY A 22 11.08 8.34 3.32
N ILE A 23 10.52 8.16 4.52
CA ILE A 23 10.01 6.86 5.00
C ILE A 23 8.86 6.38 4.10
N ALA A 24 7.86 7.23 3.83
CA ALA A 24 6.74 6.89 2.95
C ALA A 24 7.21 6.51 1.54
N PHE A 25 8.23 7.19 1.01
CA PHE A 25 8.79 6.90 -0.31
C PHE A 25 9.46 5.53 -0.37
N VAL A 26 10.39 5.22 0.56
CA VAL A 26 11.10 3.93 0.52
C VAL A 26 10.19 2.74 0.84
N THR A 27 9.26 2.92 1.78
CA THR A 27 8.25 1.90 2.07
C THR A 27 7.26 1.73 0.92
N GLY A 28 6.82 2.83 0.29
CA GLY A 28 5.93 2.80 -0.86
C GLY A 28 6.56 2.16 -2.10
N LEU A 29 7.85 2.43 -2.37
CA LEU A 29 8.61 1.71 -3.40
C LEU A 29 8.66 0.22 -3.12
N ARG A 30 8.88 -0.18 -1.85
CA ARG A 30 8.87 -1.59 -1.50
C ARG A 30 7.48 -2.22 -1.66
N ILE A 31 6.41 -1.54 -1.27
CA ILE A 31 5.04 -2.04 -1.51
C ILE A 31 4.78 -2.23 -3.02
N ALA A 32 5.32 -1.32 -3.84
CA ALA A 32 5.16 -1.36 -5.28
C ALA A 32 5.92 -2.50 -5.97
N THR A 33 6.88 -3.19 -5.32
CA THR A 33 7.52 -4.39 -5.90
C THR A 33 6.53 -5.53 -6.08
N GLU A 34 5.44 -5.52 -5.32
CA GLU A 34 4.38 -6.53 -5.38
C GLU A 34 3.36 -6.28 -6.49
N ALA A 35 3.48 -5.18 -7.25
CA ALA A 35 2.58 -4.87 -8.35
C ALA A 35 3.17 -5.32 -9.70
N PRO A 36 2.32 -5.71 -10.68
CA PRO A 36 2.77 -6.09 -12.02
C PRO A 36 3.66 -5.06 -12.70
N GLY A 37 4.70 -5.53 -13.40
CA GLY A 37 5.62 -4.68 -14.17
C GLY A 37 6.56 -3.79 -13.35
N ARG A 38 6.59 -3.92 -12.01
CA ARG A 38 7.41 -3.08 -11.12
C ARG A 38 8.58 -3.81 -10.45
N SER A 39 8.90 -5.02 -10.90
CA SER A 39 10.01 -5.83 -10.38
C SER A 39 11.38 -5.17 -10.51
N TRP A 40 11.56 -4.21 -11.44
CA TRP A 40 12.81 -3.43 -11.58
C TRP A 40 13.21 -2.69 -10.30
N ILE A 41 12.26 -2.39 -9.42
CA ILE A 41 12.51 -1.75 -8.12
C ILE A 41 13.41 -2.63 -7.23
N ASN A 42 13.42 -3.95 -7.44
CA ASN A 42 14.29 -4.88 -6.73
C ASN A 42 15.80 -4.63 -6.96
N LEU A 43 16.18 -3.85 -7.97
CA LEU A 43 17.55 -3.34 -8.12
C LEU A 43 18.01 -2.52 -6.89
N PHE A 44 17.06 -1.98 -6.12
CA PHE A 44 17.30 -1.20 -4.92
C PHE A 44 17.07 -2.00 -3.62
N ASP A 45 16.99 -3.34 -3.67
CA ASP A 45 16.69 -4.18 -2.50
C ASP A 45 17.61 -3.90 -1.30
N ALA A 46 18.88 -3.55 -1.54
CA ALA A 46 19.86 -3.25 -0.51
C ALA A 46 19.53 -2.01 0.35
N VAL A 47 18.71 -1.08 -0.16
CA VAL A 47 18.35 0.17 0.54
C VAL A 47 16.87 0.24 0.93
N LEU A 48 16.05 -0.64 0.37
CA LEU A 48 14.62 -0.68 0.65
C LEU A 48 14.34 -1.52 1.92
N PRO A 49 13.41 -1.10 2.78
CA PRO A 49 13.06 -1.84 3.99
C PRO A 49 12.55 -3.24 3.64
N ARG A 50 12.85 -4.25 4.46
CA ARG A 50 12.44 -5.65 4.25
C ARG A 50 11.33 -6.11 5.20
N GLU A 51 11.23 -5.47 6.37
CA GLU A 51 10.29 -5.84 7.43
C GLU A 51 9.29 -4.73 7.70
N SER A 52 8.08 -5.11 8.12
CA SER A 52 6.99 -4.20 8.54
C SER A 52 6.75 -3.01 7.62
N VAL A 53 6.84 -3.26 6.31
CA VAL A 53 6.82 -2.23 5.27
C VAL A 53 5.50 -1.45 5.28
N TRP A 54 4.36 -2.15 5.37
CA TRP A 54 3.03 -1.53 5.45
C TRP A 54 2.86 -0.73 6.74
N MET A 55 3.32 -1.24 7.88
CA MET A 55 3.27 -0.55 9.17
C MET A 55 4.05 0.77 9.12
N ALA A 56 5.30 0.72 8.65
CA ALA A 56 6.12 1.91 8.49
C ALA A 56 5.50 2.93 7.50
N HIS A 57 4.87 2.45 6.42
CA HIS A 57 4.16 3.31 5.47
C HIS A 57 2.97 4.02 6.12
N MET A 58 2.15 3.30 6.89
CA MET A 58 0.99 3.87 7.60
C MET A 58 1.41 4.86 8.69
N GLN A 59 2.45 4.55 9.46
CA GLN A 59 3.00 5.47 10.45
C GLN A 59 3.53 6.76 9.80
N ALA A 60 4.20 6.64 8.66
CA ALA A 60 4.64 7.78 7.88
C ALA A 60 3.45 8.59 7.33
N ALA A 61 2.38 7.95 6.87
CA ALA A 61 1.17 8.62 6.41
C ALA A 61 0.48 9.43 7.54
N VAL A 62 0.35 8.86 8.74
CA VAL A 62 -0.18 9.57 9.92
C VAL A 62 0.72 10.76 10.28
N ALA A 63 2.05 10.58 10.25
CA ALA A 63 2.99 11.67 10.48
C ALA A 63 2.87 12.78 9.42
N LEU A 64 2.70 12.43 8.14
CA LEU A 64 2.50 13.39 7.04
C LEU A 64 1.21 14.17 7.21
N LEU A 65 0.12 13.53 7.61
CA LEU A 65 -1.15 14.19 7.90
C LEU A 65 -1.02 15.15 9.08
N ALA A 66 -0.39 14.70 10.17
CA ALA A 66 -0.15 15.51 11.37
C ALA A 66 0.72 16.74 11.05
N VAL A 67 1.85 16.52 10.37
CA VAL A 67 2.78 17.59 9.99
C VAL A 67 2.14 18.55 8.99
N SER A 68 1.36 18.07 8.02
CA SER A 68 0.64 18.94 7.07
C SER A 68 -0.36 19.85 7.78
N THR A 69 -1.10 19.29 8.74
CA THR A 69 -2.04 20.04 9.60
C THR A 69 -1.29 21.07 10.45
N ALA A 70 -0.19 20.67 11.10
CA ALA A 70 0.66 21.56 11.88
C ALA A 70 1.22 22.71 11.01
N TYR A 71 1.70 22.40 9.80
CA TYR A 71 2.28 23.38 8.88
C TYR A 71 1.24 24.42 8.45
N ALA A 72 0.02 23.99 8.13
CA ALA A 72 -1.08 24.88 7.78
C ALA A 72 -1.43 25.83 8.94
N ILE A 73 -1.62 25.28 10.15
CA ILE A 73 -1.93 26.07 11.36
C ILE A 73 -0.79 27.04 11.67
N TYR A 74 0.46 26.56 11.59
CA TYR A 74 1.65 27.36 11.86
C TYR A 74 1.76 28.55 10.90
N LEU A 75 1.57 28.34 9.59
CA LEU A 75 1.61 29.40 8.58
C LEU A 75 0.56 30.49 8.82
N ILE A 76 -0.64 30.09 9.26
CA ILE A 76 -1.74 31.00 9.58
C ILE A 76 -1.40 31.80 10.84
N ARG A 77 -1.00 31.13 11.93
CA ARG A 77 -0.78 31.75 13.25
C ARG A 77 0.51 32.57 13.32
N SER A 78 1.52 32.25 12.54
CA SER A 78 2.79 33.00 12.46
C SER A 78 2.75 34.19 11.48
N GLY A 79 1.65 34.37 10.74
CA GLY A 79 1.54 35.41 9.71
C GLY A 79 2.41 35.16 8.46
N LEU A 80 2.99 33.97 8.35
CA LEU A 80 3.87 33.58 7.24
C LEU A 80 3.10 33.23 5.94
N GLY A 81 1.76 33.16 5.99
CA GLY A 81 0.91 32.87 4.81
C GLY A 81 1.13 33.80 3.60
N ARG A 82 1.64 35.03 3.82
CA ARG A 82 2.03 35.93 2.70
C ARG A 82 3.13 35.32 1.81
N ARG A 83 3.91 34.35 2.29
CA ARG A 83 4.96 33.67 1.51
C ARG A 83 4.37 32.80 0.39
N ILE A 84 3.21 32.19 0.62
CA ILE A 84 2.58 31.23 -0.31
C ILE A 84 1.38 31.80 -1.07
N ARG A 85 0.99 33.06 -0.81
CA ARG A 85 -0.15 33.70 -1.48
C ARG A 85 0.03 33.72 -3.00
N LEU A 86 -0.92 33.11 -3.70
CA LEU A 86 -1.09 33.19 -5.15
C LEU A 86 -1.97 34.41 -5.46
N ASP A 87 -1.42 35.43 -6.11
CA ASP A 87 -2.19 36.61 -6.53
C ASP A 87 -1.86 37.04 -7.97
N LYS A 88 -2.76 37.81 -8.60
CA LYS A 88 -2.61 38.25 -10.00
C LYS A 88 -1.30 39.02 -10.24
N ILE A 89 -0.80 39.73 -9.22
CA ILE A 89 0.44 40.52 -9.30
C ILE A 89 1.66 39.59 -9.36
N ARG A 90 1.72 38.57 -8.49
CA ARG A 90 2.78 37.56 -8.51
C ARG A 90 2.72 36.71 -9.77
N LEU A 91 1.54 36.37 -10.27
CA LEU A 91 1.40 35.63 -11.53
C LEU A 91 1.96 36.41 -12.73
N ARG A 92 1.76 37.74 -12.79
CA ARG A 92 2.40 38.60 -13.79
C ARG A 92 3.94 38.58 -13.73
N GLY A 93 4.51 38.18 -12.59
CA GLY A 93 5.94 37.97 -12.42
C GLY A 93 6.56 36.91 -13.35
N LEU A 94 5.76 35.99 -13.91
CA LEU A 94 6.19 35.02 -14.94
C LEU A 94 6.72 35.70 -16.22
N PHE A 95 6.21 36.89 -16.53
CA PHE A 95 6.62 37.70 -17.68
C PHE A 95 7.57 38.85 -17.27
N GLY A 96 7.97 38.90 -15.99
CA GLY A 96 8.82 39.95 -15.43
C GLY A 96 10.32 39.64 -15.45
N ARG A 97 11.09 40.44 -14.69
CA ARG A 97 12.54 40.25 -14.52
C ARG A 97 12.86 38.87 -13.92
N ARG A 98 14.06 38.34 -14.18
CA ARG A 98 14.51 36.99 -13.75
C ARG A 98 14.18 36.66 -12.29
N GLN A 99 14.34 37.62 -11.38
CA GLN A 99 14.09 37.41 -9.94
C GLN A 99 12.60 37.35 -9.60
N ALA A 100 11.75 38.12 -10.29
CA ALA A 100 10.30 38.03 -10.17
C ALA A 100 9.81 36.68 -10.72
N ARG A 101 10.34 36.24 -11.88
CA ARG A 101 10.04 34.94 -12.48
C ARG A 101 10.35 33.77 -11.54
N LEU A 102 11.55 33.76 -10.95
CA LEU A 102 11.95 32.72 -10.00
C LEU A 102 11.07 32.72 -8.74
N GLY A 103 10.69 33.91 -8.26
CA GLY A 103 9.75 34.05 -7.15
C GLY A 103 8.38 33.46 -7.45
N THR A 104 7.81 33.76 -8.63
CA THR A 104 6.52 33.21 -9.06
C THR A 104 6.59 31.71 -9.28
N PHE A 105 7.64 31.21 -9.94
CA PHE A 105 7.86 29.78 -10.14
C PHE A 105 7.88 29.03 -8.81
N ASN A 106 8.61 29.56 -7.81
CA ASN A 106 8.69 28.93 -6.49
C ASN A 106 7.32 28.90 -5.77
N ILE A 107 6.45 29.90 -5.98
CA ILE A 107 5.09 29.88 -5.42
C ILE A 107 4.23 28.83 -6.13
N LEU A 108 4.28 28.76 -7.47
CA LEU A 108 3.56 27.72 -8.22
C LEU A 108 4.01 26.32 -7.77
N LEU A 109 5.30 26.14 -7.57
CA LEU A 109 5.89 24.90 -7.11
C LEU A 109 5.31 24.49 -5.73
N TYR A 110 5.14 25.43 -4.79
CA TYR A 110 4.47 25.15 -3.51
C TYR A 110 3.01 24.70 -3.67
N TRP A 111 2.26 25.32 -4.58
CA TRP A 111 0.86 24.92 -4.81
C TRP A 111 0.74 23.56 -5.48
N VAL A 112 1.62 23.25 -6.44
CA VAL A 112 1.73 21.89 -7.00
C VAL A 112 1.98 20.90 -5.88
N PHE A 113 2.95 21.17 -4.99
CA PHE A 113 3.20 20.30 -3.84
C PHE A 113 2.00 20.14 -2.92
N PHE A 114 1.30 21.22 -2.56
CA PHE A 114 0.12 21.13 -1.69
C PHE A 114 -0.99 20.29 -2.31
N ILE A 115 -1.25 20.48 -3.61
CA ILE A 115 -2.26 19.71 -4.34
C ILE A 115 -1.85 18.24 -4.42
N THR A 116 -0.61 17.94 -4.80
CA THR A 116 -0.10 16.57 -4.89
C THR A 116 -0.09 15.89 -3.51
N MET A 117 0.32 16.59 -2.45
CA MET A 117 0.30 16.05 -1.08
C MET A 117 -1.12 15.73 -0.64
N LEU A 118 -2.09 16.62 -0.90
CA LEU A 118 -3.49 16.37 -0.57
C LEU A 118 -4.03 15.17 -1.36
N ALA A 119 -3.69 15.06 -2.65
CA ALA A 119 -4.07 13.93 -3.48
C ALA A 119 -3.46 12.61 -2.97
N LEU A 120 -2.20 12.60 -2.51
CA LEU A 120 -1.56 11.42 -1.91
C LEU A 120 -2.20 11.02 -0.58
N ILE A 121 -2.50 11.98 0.30
CA ILE A 121 -3.20 11.70 1.57
C ILE A 121 -4.60 11.14 1.30
N ALA A 122 -5.34 11.75 0.36
CA ALA A 122 -6.69 11.31 0.01
C ALA A 122 -6.68 9.92 -0.65
N SER A 123 -5.84 9.72 -1.68
CA SER A 123 -5.73 8.42 -2.36
C SER A 123 -5.23 7.32 -1.41
N GLY A 124 -4.22 7.60 -0.58
CA GLY A 124 -3.74 6.66 0.43
C GLY A 124 -4.82 6.30 1.44
N GLY A 125 -5.61 7.28 1.89
CA GLY A 125 -6.77 7.03 2.76
C GLY A 125 -7.85 6.17 2.09
N LEU A 126 -8.19 6.44 0.82
CA LEU A 126 -9.19 5.68 0.07
C LEU A 126 -8.76 4.21 -0.15
N LEU A 127 -7.48 3.98 -0.43
CA LEU A 127 -6.88 2.64 -0.51
C LEU A 127 -6.93 1.94 0.85
N TYR A 128 -6.56 2.65 1.91
CA TYR A 128 -6.50 2.10 3.27
C TYR A 128 -7.86 1.64 3.78
N PHE A 129 -8.89 2.49 3.64
CA PHE A 129 -10.25 2.19 4.13
C PHE A 129 -11.08 1.31 3.19
N GLY A 130 -10.51 0.82 2.07
CA GLY A 130 -11.25 -0.04 1.15
C GLY A 130 -12.37 0.66 0.38
N LEU A 131 -12.48 2.00 0.45
CA LEU A 131 -13.59 2.75 -0.15
C LEU A 131 -13.49 2.78 -1.68
N HIS A 132 -12.28 2.93 -2.21
CA HIS A 132 -11.95 2.92 -3.65
C HIS A 132 -10.54 2.31 -3.79
N ALA A 133 -10.40 1.03 -3.44
CA ALA A 133 -9.09 0.37 -3.32
C ALA A 133 -8.48 -0.12 -4.65
N GLY A 134 -9.02 0.32 -5.79
CA GLY A 134 -8.66 -0.22 -7.09
C GLY A 134 -7.40 0.29 -7.76
N HIS A 135 -7.13 -0.26 -8.95
CA HIS A 135 -6.04 0.01 -9.86
C HIS A 135 -5.89 1.50 -10.13
N ASP A 136 -6.99 2.19 -10.46
CA ASP A 136 -6.98 3.62 -10.75
C ASP A 136 -6.48 4.46 -9.56
N MET A 137 -6.95 4.12 -8.36
CA MET A 137 -6.55 4.84 -7.14
C MET A 137 -5.09 4.55 -6.78
N ALA A 138 -4.65 3.30 -6.91
CA ALA A 138 -3.26 2.91 -6.70
C ALA A 138 -2.32 3.57 -7.72
N THR A 139 -2.76 3.70 -8.97
CA THR A 139 -2.04 4.37 -10.05
C THR A 139 -1.95 5.88 -9.82
N LEU A 140 -3.04 6.53 -9.38
CA LEU A 140 -3.02 7.93 -8.95
C LEU A 140 -2.01 8.15 -7.81
N HIS A 141 -2.03 7.27 -6.81
CA HIS A 141 -1.10 7.34 -5.67
C HIS A 141 0.36 7.21 -6.15
N TRP A 142 0.62 6.22 -7.02
CA TRP A 142 1.93 5.98 -7.63
C TRP A 142 2.47 7.21 -8.40
N TYR A 143 1.69 7.80 -9.29
CA TYR A 143 2.12 9.00 -10.03
C TYR A 143 2.31 10.21 -9.12
N GLY A 144 1.48 10.34 -8.09
CA GLY A 144 1.64 11.36 -7.06
C GLY A 144 3.01 11.29 -6.39
N THR A 145 3.52 10.08 -6.12
CA THR A 145 4.86 9.86 -5.53
C THR A 145 5.97 10.46 -6.40
N TRP A 146 5.94 10.21 -7.71
CA TRP A 146 6.92 10.76 -8.65
C TRP A 146 6.83 12.28 -8.78
N MET A 147 5.63 12.84 -8.71
CA MET A 147 5.43 14.29 -8.68
C MET A 147 6.04 14.94 -7.44
N ILE A 148 5.97 14.30 -6.26
CA ILE A 148 6.65 14.77 -5.05
C ILE A 148 8.18 14.72 -5.21
N LEU A 149 8.71 13.64 -5.81
CA LEU A 149 10.16 13.52 -6.05
C LEU A 149 10.67 14.60 -7.02
N ALA A 150 9.94 14.83 -8.11
CA ALA A 150 10.22 15.90 -9.05
C ALA A 150 10.13 17.28 -8.38
N PHE A 151 9.10 17.51 -7.55
CA PHE A 151 8.99 18.72 -6.75
C PHE A 151 10.22 18.92 -5.85
N ALA A 152 10.68 17.89 -5.13
CA ALA A 152 11.82 18.01 -4.22
C ALA A 152 13.08 18.48 -4.95
N GLY A 153 13.39 17.88 -6.11
CA GLY A 153 14.52 18.30 -6.94
C GLY A 153 14.37 19.74 -7.46
N LEU A 154 13.20 20.09 -8.00
CA LEU A 154 12.90 21.45 -8.48
C LEU A 154 12.93 22.49 -7.35
N HIS A 155 12.51 22.11 -6.14
CA HIS A 155 12.47 22.97 -4.96
C HIS A 155 13.88 23.32 -4.49
N ILE A 156 14.76 22.33 -4.43
CA ILE A 156 16.19 22.53 -4.13
C ILE A 156 16.84 23.41 -5.21
N LEU A 157 16.61 23.10 -6.49
CA LEU A 157 17.15 23.88 -7.60
C LEU A 157 16.65 25.34 -7.59
N ALA A 158 15.35 25.56 -7.34
CA ALA A 158 14.77 26.89 -7.25
C ALA A 158 15.43 27.71 -6.12
N HIS A 159 15.60 27.12 -4.93
CA HIS A 159 16.29 27.79 -3.83
C HIS A 159 17.76 28.08 -4.14
N PHE A 160 18.47 27.15 -4.77
CA PHE A 160 19.84 27.39 -5.23
C PHE A 160 19.91 28.54 -6.23
N ARG A 161 18.99 28.62 -7.20
CA ARG A 161 18.93 29.69 -8.21
C ARG A 161 18.54 31.04 -7.62
N ILE A 162 17.81 31.08 -6.51
CA ILE A 162 17.40 32.32 -5.84
C ILE A 162 18.55 32.96 -5.04
N GLY A 163 19.38 32.18 -4.36
CA GLY A 163 20.40 32.75 -3.46
C GLY A 163 21.62 31.88 -3.18
N GLY A 164 21.90 30.89 -4.02
CA GLY A 164 23.06 30.01 -3.95
C GLY A 164 23.08 29.11 -2.70
N VAL A 165 24.27 28.63 -2.35
CA VAL A 165 24.50 27.77 -1.17
C VAL A 165 24.00 28.41 0.15
N PRO A 166 24.20 29.71 0.42
CA PRO A 166 23.69 30.33 1.64
C PRO A 166 22.16 30.27 1.78
N GLN A 167 21.44 30.29 0.65
CA GLN A 167 19.98 30.14 0.61
C GLN A 167 19.52 28.72 0.93
N LEU A 168 20.30 27.70 0.57
CA LEU A 168 20.03 26.31 0.95
C LEU A 168 20.30 26.08 2.45
N LEU A 169 21.46 26.54 2.93
CA LEU A 169 21.87 26.35 4.32
C LEU A 169 21.01 27.11 5.34
N ARG A 170 20.11 28.01 4.90
CA ARG A 170 19.21 28.74 5.79
C ARG A 170 18.30 27.80 6.60
N ILE A 171 17.96 26.63 6.05
CA ILE A 171 17.06 25.66 6.71
C ILE A 171 17.75 24.89 7.85
N LEU A 172 19.06 25.08 8.00
CA LEU A 172 19.89 24.54 9.09
C LEU A 172 20.29 25.63 10.10
N ARG A 173 19.89 26.89 9.86
CA ARG A 173 20.32 28.05 10.64
C ARG A 173 19.13 28.71 11.32
N PRO A 174 18.85 28.36 12.58
CA PRO A 174 17.64 28.81 13.23
C PRO A 174 17.68 30.28 13.68
N THR A 175 16.51 30.89 13.78
CA THR A 175 16.27 32.21 14.39
C THR A 175 14.90 32.24 15.07
N GLY A 176 14.67 33.24 15.93
CA GLY A 176 13.35 33.45 16.53
C GLY A 176 12.32 33.90 15.48
N LEU A 177 11.05 33.61 15.73
CA LEU A 177 9.93 34.15 14.95
C LEU A 177 9.98 35.69 15.02
N PRO A 178 10.10 36.41 13.89
CA PRO A 178 9.96 37.85 13.90
C PRO A 178 8.53 38.24 14.29
N ALA A 179 8.39 39.27 15.12
CA ALA A 179 7.08 39.77 15.51
C ALA A 179 6.24 40.09 14.25
N PRO A 180 4.94 39.73 14.22
CA PRO A 180 4.07 40.13 13.12
C PRO A 180 4.19 41.65 12.93
N PRO A 181 4.34 42.16 11.71
CA PRO A 181 4.33 43.60 11.50
C PRO A 181 3.03 44.15 12.10
N PRO A 182 3.09 45.25 12.89
CA PRO A 182 1.89 45.83 13.48
C PRO A 182 0.85 46.06 12.37
N ARG A 183 -0.42 45.78 12.67
CA ARG A 183 -1.51 46.16 11.77
C ARG A 183 -1.46 47.69 11.72
N LEU A 184 -0.95 48.24 10.62
CA LEU A 184 -1.00 49.68 10.39
C LEU A 184 -2.47 50.07 10.43
N ASP A 185 -2.83 50.88 11.42
CA ASP A 185 -4.15 51.49 11.49
C ASP A 185 -4.36 52.34 10.22
N ALA A 186 -5.56 52.34 9.65
CA ALA A 186 -5.85 53.08 8.42
C ALA A 186 -5.48 54.57 8.58
N ILE A 187 -5.60 55.09 9.80
CA ILE A 187 -5.23 56.45 10.20
C ILE A 187 -3.71 56.65 10.16
N GLU A 188 -2.93 55.66 10.54
CA GLU A 188 -1.46 55.71 10.57
C GLU A 188 -0.87 55.64 9.15
N LEU A 189 -1.49 54.83 8.28
CA LEU A 189 -1.19 54.77 6.85
C LEU A 189 -1.52 56.10 6.13
N LEU A 190 -2.65 56.71 6.45
CA LEU A 190 -3.03 58.02 5.94
C LEU A 190 -2.08 59.11 6.43
N LYS A 191 -1.63 59.06 7.69
CA LYS A 191 -0.61 59.99 8.22
C LYS A 191 0.73 59.84 7.52
N LEU A 192 1.21 58.61 7.33
CA LEU A 192 2.48 58.37 6.62
C LEU A 192 2.44 58.82 5.15
N LEU A 193 1.30 58.61 4.48
CA LEU A 193 1.07 59.11 3.12
C LEU A 193 1.01 60.65 3.08
N ALA A 194 0.34 61.27 4.06
CA ALA A 194 0.27 62.73 4.18
C ALA A 194 1.67 63.33 4.43
N GLU A 195 2.46 62.74 5.34
CA GLU A 195 3.84 63.17 5.62
C GLU A 195 4.77 63.00 4.40
N GLN A 196 4.61 61.93 3.62
CA GLN A 196 5.38 61.72 2.40
C GLN A 196 4.99 62.71 1.28
N SER A 197 3.71 63.09 1.21
CA SER A 197 3.25 64.15 0.30
C SER A 197 3.81 65.52 0.70
N ALA A 198 3.87 65.83 2.00
CA ALA A 198 4.41 67.07 2.53
C ALA A 198 5.93 67.20 2.27
N ARG A 199 6.68 66.09 2.42
CA ARG A 199 8.12 66.05 2.09
C ARG A 199 8.40 66.19 0.58
N SER A 200 7.47 65.73 -0.26
CA SER A 200 7.60 65.88 -1.71
C SER A 200 7.27 67.31 -2.17
N GLY A 201 6.37 68.00 -1.48
CA GLY A 201 6.07 69.42 -1.70
C GLY A 201 7.20 70.36 -1.28
N SER A 202 7.94 70.05 -0.20
CA SER A 202 9.06 70.89 0.25
C SER A 202 10.31 70.83 -0.64
N SER A 203 10.49 69.76 -1.44
CA SER A 203 11.61 69.66 -2.38
C SER A 203 11.40 70.46 -3.68
N GLN A 204 10.17 70.92 -3.98
CA GLN A 204 9.90 71.76 -5.15
C GLN A 204 10.11 73.27 -4.88
N ALA A 205 10.19 73.71 -3.62
CA ALA A 205 10.31 75.14 -3.29
C ALA A 205 11.76 75.68 -3.23
N HIS A 206 12.78 74.83 -3.39
CA HIS A 206 14.20 75.25 -3.31
C HIS A 206 14.98 75.17 -4.64
N ALA A 207 14.30 74.94 -5.76
CA ALA A 207 14.92 74.81 -7.08
C ALA A 207 14.73 76.04 -7.96
N GLU A 208 14.92 77.26 -7.43
CA GLU A 208 15.04 78.45 -8.27
C GLU A 208 15.78 79.57 -7.54
N THR A 209 17.11 79.53 -7.53
CA THR A 209 17.99 80.72 -7.55
C THR A 209 19.45 80.30 -7.77
N ALA A 210 20.06 80.85 -8.81
CA ALA A 210 21.44 80.60 -9.25
C ALA A 210 22.47 81.49 -8.51
N PRO A 211 23.79 81.16 -8.54
CA PRO A 211 24.79 81.71 -7.61
C PRO A 211 25.78 82.73 -8.24
N PRO A 212 26.56 83.45 -7.42
CA PRO A 212 27.86 84.00 -7.83
C PRO A 212 29.01 83.59 -6.83
N PRO A 213 30.30 83.92 -7.07
CA PRO A 213 31.33 82.89 -7.21
C PRO A 213 32.37 82.83 -6.08
N ARG A 214 33.22 81.79 -6.18
CA ARG A 214 34.30 81.34 -5.28
C ARG A 214 35.41 82.38 -5.04
N GLU A 215 35.93 82.37 -3.82
CA GLU A 215 37.34 82.70 -3.54
C GLU A 215 37.95 81.87 -2.39
N ALA A 216 39.28 81.77 -2.44
CA ALA A 216 40.29 80.91 -1.82
C ALA A 216 40.24 80.57 -0.31
N THR A 217 40.68 79.33 0.00
CA THR A 217 41.29 78.81 1.25
C THR A 217 42.64 79.49 1.61
N PRO A 218 43.31 79.31 2.79
CA PRO A 218 43.28 78.13 3.70
C PRO A 218 43.48 78.38 5.24
N ASP A 219 43.45 77.24 5.97
CA ASP A 219 44.13 76.93 7.24
C ASP A 219 43.69 77.58 8.57
N ARG A 220 43.16 76.76 9.50
CA ARG A 220 43.79 76.60 10.83
C ARG A 220 43.26 75.44 11.67
N MET A 221 44.24 74.80 12.32
CA MET A 221 44.22 73.74 13.32
C MET A 221 43.16 73.89 14.43
N THR A 222 42.52 72.76 14.74
CA THR A 222 41.72 72.52 15.95
C THR A 222 42.62 72.35 17.17
N VAL A 223 42.56 73.31 18.10
CA VAL A 223 43.09 73.19 19.46
C VAL A 223 41.93 72.93 20.43
N ARG A 224 42.11 71.87 21.22
CA ARG A 224 41.34 71.43 22.39
C ARG A 224 41.12 72.57 23.39
N GLN A 225 39.88 72.79 23.83
CA GLN A 225 39.60 73.46 25.09
C GLN A 225 38.62 72.64 25.94
N SER A 226 39.05 72.39 27.17
CA SER A 226 38.37 71.77 28.30
C SER A 226 37.82 72.85 29.24
N VAL A 227 36.94 72.44 30.18
CA VAL A 227 36.54 73.04 31.50
C VAL A 227 35.01 73.34 31.57
N PRO A 228 34.28 73.15 32.70
CA PRO A 228 34.23 72.09 33.74
C PRO A 228 32.75 71.67 34.09
N PRO A 229 32.45 70.84 35.13
CA PRO A 229 31.16 70.14 35.25
C PRO A 229 30.08 70.85 36.11
N ALA A 230 28.82 70.52 35.84
CA ALA A 230 27.64 70.91 36.63
C ALA A 230 26.95 69.67 37.27
N PRO A 231 26.19 69.83 38.38
CA PRO A 231 25.96 68.80 39.39
C PRO A 231 24.82 67.80 39.06
N PRO A 232 24.69 66.69 39.84
CA PRO A 232 23.84 65.57 39.49
C PRO A 232 22.36 65.88 39.75
N GLN A 233 21.54 65.86 38.69
CA GLN A 233 20.09 65.87 38.84
C GLN A 233 19.55 64.45 39.00
N THR A 234 18.80 64.31 40.08
CA THR A 234 18.14 63.14 40.60
C THR A 234 17.15 62.54 39.60
N ARG A 235 17.25 61.21 39.49
CA ARG A 235 16.40 60.31 38.71
C ARG A 235 14.95 60.41 39.19
N ARG A 236 14.12 61.23 38.54
CA ARG A 236 12.66 61.15 38.66
C ARG A 236 12.20 59.83 38.02
N GLN A 237 11.85 58.86 38.86
CA GLN A 237 11.08 57.69 38.47
C GLN A 237 9.69 58.16 38.01
N GLY A 238 9.53 58.33 36.70
CA GLY A 238 8.22 58.37 36.07
C GLY A 238 7.65 56.95 36.06
N SER A 239 6.53 56.76 36.74
CA SER A 239 5.75 55.52 36.74
C SER A 239 5.30 55.19 35.32
N ALA A 240 6.04 54.31 34.65
CA ALA A 240 5.53 53.63 33.47
C ALA A 240 4.45 52.64 33.94
N SER A 241 3.19 53.04 33.78
CA SER A 241 2.04 52.15 33.82
C SER A 241 2.25 51.02 32.82
N LYS A 242 2.65 49.85 33.32
CA LYS A 242 2.54 48.59 32.58
C LYS A 242 1.07 48.40 32.18
N PRO A 243 0.72 48.30 30.90
CA PRO A 243 -0.55 47.70 30.54
C PRO A 243 -0.43 46.21 30.88
N ARG A 244 -1.03 45.80 31.99
CA ARG A 244 -1.32 44.40 32.32
C ARG A 244 -2.44 43.94 31.40
N ASN A 245 -2.09 43.61 30.16
CA ASN A 245 -2.83 42.65 29.35
C ASN A 245 -1.78 41.70 28.77
N ALA A 246 -1.26 40.82 29.62
CA ALA A 246 -0.58 39.63 29.15
C ALA A 246 -1.64 38.74 28.51
N THR A 247 -2.08 39.06 27.29
CA THR A 247 -2.62 38.04 26.40
C THR A 247 -1.51 37.01 26.30
N PHE A 248 -1.72 35.81 26.85
CA PHE A 248 -0.92 34.64 26.55
C PHE A 248 -0.93 34.50 25.02
N GLN A 249 0.03 35.11 24.32
CA GLN A 249 0.25 34.83 22.92
C GLN A 249 0.90 33.47 22.89
N SER A 250 0.04 32.44 22.91
CA SER A 250 0.42 31.05 22.79
C SER A 250 1.34 30.91 21.57
N ASN A 251 2.55 30.38 21.78
CA ASN A 251 3.54 30.21 20.72
C ASN A 251 2.90 29.48 19.53
N PRO A 252 2.88 30.07 18.32
CA PRO A 252 2.23 29.47 17.14
C PRO A 252 2.65 28.03 16.86
N PHE A 253 3.92 27.71 17.14
CA PHE A 253 4.45 26.35 16.97
C PHE A 253 3.86 25.37 17.99
N VAL A 254 3.75 25.78 19.26
CA VAL A 254 3.18 24.93 20.33
C VAL A 254 1.72 24.63 20.04
N VAL A 255 0.94 25.62 19.58
CA VAL A 255 -0.46 25.42 19.19
C VAL A 255 -0.55 24.46 18.00
N ALA A 256 0.26 24.67 16.96
CA ALA A 256 0.28 23.79 15.79
C ALA A 256 0.63 22.35 16.14
N ALA A 257 1.65 22.14 16.98
CA ALA A 257 2.07 20.82 17.44
C ALA A 257 0.99 20.14 18.29
N ALA A 258 0.38 20.85 19.25
CA ALA A 258 -0.68 20.31 20.09
C ALA A 258 -1.88 19.85 19.26
N VAL A 259 -2.36 20.69 18.33
CA VAL A 259 -3.49 20.32 17.46
C VAL A 259 -3.14 19.12 16.59
N ALA A 260 -1.95 19.10 15.98
CA ALA A 260 -1.55 17.97 15.13
C ALA A 260 -1.43 16.65 15.89
N ILE A 261 -0.87 16.65 17.10
CA ILE A 261 -0.78 15.46 17.95
C ILE A 261 -2.18 14.99 18.33
N THR A 262 -3.05 15.89 18.80
CA THR A 262 -4.43 15.52 19.17
C THR A 262 -5.19 14.97 17.97
N SER A 263 -5.11 15.61 16.79
CA SER A 263 -5.76 15.10 15.57
C SER A 263 -5.24 13.73 15.16
N ALA A 264 -3.92 13.51 15.19
CA ALA A 264 -3.32 12.22 14.87
C ALA A 264 -3.77 11.13 15.86
N SER A 265 -3.75 11.42 17.17
CA SER A 265 -4.20 10.48 18.20
C SER A 265 -5.68 10.11 18.05
N VAL A 266 -6.54 11.08 17.72
CA VAL A 266 -7.96 10.81 17.46
C VAL A 266 -8.14 9.92 16.24
N ILE A 267 -7.39 10.15 15.16
CA ILE A 267 -7.46 9.33 13.94
C ILE A 267 -7.01 7.89 14.22
N VAL A 268 -5.88 7.72 14.91
CA VAL A 268 -5.36 6.39 15.28
C VAL A 268 -6.34 5.67 16.23
N ALA A 269 -6.93 6.37 17.19
CA ALA A 269 -7.93 5.79 18.07
C ALA A 269 -9.21 5.40 17.32
N ALA A 270 -9.69 6.25 16.41
CA ALA A 270 -10.86 5.98 15.59
C ALA A 270 -10.65 4.75 14.69
N ASP A 271 -9.49 4.65 14.04
CA ASP A 271 -9.12 3.51 13.21
C ASP A 271 -9.15 2.19 13.98
N ARG A 272 -8.54 2.15 15.18
CA ARG A 272 -8.55 0.98 16.06
C ARG A 272 -9.95 0.57 16.54
N LEU A 273 -10.87 1.52 16.67
CA LEU A 273 -12.25 1.26 17.07
C LEU A 273 -13.15 0.87 15.90
N ALA A 274 -12.78 1.29 14.69
CA ALA A 274 -13.55 1.10 13.47
C ALA A 274 -13.18 -0.16 12.68
N VAL A 275 -12.40 -1.09 13.26
CA VAL A 275 -12.06 -2.37 12.61
C VAL A 275 -13.32 -3.06 12.14
N ASP A 276 -13.31 -3.51 10.90
CA ASP A 276 -14.46 -4.13 10.25
C ASP A 276 -14.79 -5.45 10.96
N ARG A 277 -16.07 -5.72 11.19
CA ARG A 277 -16.52 -6.88 11.98
C ARG A 277 -17.38 -7.79 11.13
N LEU A 278 -17.08 -9.08 11.16
CA LEU A 278 -17.92 -10.14 10.61
C LEU A 278 -18.57 -10.89 11.79
N LEU A 279 -19.89 -10.80 11.85
CA LEU A 279 -20.69 -11.55 12.81
C LEU A 279 -20.88 -12.98 12.29
N VAL A 280 -20.50 -13.97 13.11
CA VAL A 280 -20.73 -15.39 12.85
C VAL A 280 -22.00 -15.75 13.61
N HIS A 281 -23.12 -15.85 12.88
CA HIS A 281 -24.44 -15.97 13.48
C HIS A 281 -24.74 -17.36 14.01
N ARG A 282 -25.40 -17.45 15.17
CA ARG A 282 -25.81 -18.74 15.71
C ARG A 282 -27.04 -19.26 14.98
N ILE A 283 -26.95 -20.49 14.48
CA ILE A 283 -28.05 -21.23 13.85
C ILE A 283 -28.40 -22.49 14.64
N ASN A 284 -29.56 -23.07 14.36
CA ASN A 284 -29.88 -24.43 14.80
C ASN A 284 -29.09 -25.41 13.94
N SER A 285 -28.50 -26.47 14.50
CA SER A 285 -27.82 -27.52 13.73
C SER A 285 -28.71 -28.15 12.64
N ALA A 286 -30.04 -28.17 12.83
CA ALA A 286 -30.98 -28.63 11.80
C ALA A 286 -31.10 -27.70 10.59
N ASP A 287 -30.64 -26.45 10.71
CA ASP A 287 -30.59 -25.45 9.64
C ASP A 287 -29.19 -25.31 9.05
N ALA A 288 -28.24 -26.20 9.38
CA ALA A 288 -26.90 -26.21 8.80
C ALA A 288 -26.97 -26.32 7.27
N PRO A 289 -26.12 -25.56 6.54
CA PRO A 289 -26.14 -25.56 5.08
C PRO A 289 -25.68 -26.92 4.52
N THR A 290 -26.20 -27.26 3.35
CA THR A 290 -25.67 -28.38 2.56
C THR A 290 -24.56 -27.83 1.71
N LEU A 291 -23.34 -28.35 1.85
CA LEU A 291 -22.22 -27.86 1.05
C LEU A 291 -22.39 -28.28 -0.42
N ASP A 292 -22.96 -27.39 -1.22
CA ASP A 292 -23.16 -27.57 -2.67
C ASP A 292 -22.97 -26.27 -3.49
N GLY A 293 -22.66 -25.15 -2.82
CA GLY A 293 -22.50 -23.85 -3.44
C GLY A 293 -23.82 -23.13 -3.72
N ASP A 294 -24.97 -23.64 -3.24
CA ASP A 294 -26.26 -22.97 -3.34
C ASP A 294 -26.46 -21.94 -2.21
N THR A 295 -26.43 -20.67 -2.62
CA THR A 295 -26.69 -19.53 -1.73
C THR A 295 -28.13 -19.45 -1.18
N SER A 296 -29.05 -20.33 -1.60
CA SER A 296 -30.48 -20.29 -1.23
C SER A 296 -30.83 -20.95 0.11
N ASP A 297 -29.84 -21.60 0.73
CA ASP A 297 -29.96 -22.34 1.97
C ASP A 297 -30.52 -21.50 3.13
N ARG A 298 -31.26 -22.16 4.03
CA ARG A 298 -31.95 -21.48 5.13
C ARG A 298 -30.98 -20.76 6.06
N ALA A 299 -29.78 -21.31 6.26
CA ALA A 299 -28.71 -20.71 7.05
C ALA A 299 -28.40 -19.26 6.60
N TRP A 300 -28.47 -18.98 5.31
CA TRP A 300 -28.00 -17.71 4.72
C TRP A 300 -29.07 -16.62 4.64
N ARG A 301 -30.36 -16.97 4.61
CA ARG A 301 -31.47 -16.05 4.27
C ARG A 301 -31.57 -14.82 5.16
N ASN A 302 -31.21 -14.94 6.44
CA ASN A 302 -31.32 -13.85 7.41
C ASN A 302 -29.98 -13.18 7.73
N ILE A 303 -28.91 -13.53 7.00
CA ILE A 303 -27.57 -12.98 7.21
C ILE A 303 -27.30 -11.91 6.15
N THR A 304 -27.07 -10.68 6.63
CA THR A 304 -26.64 -9.59 5.76
C THR A 304 -25.17 -9.84 5.37
N PRO A 305 -24.83 -9.88 4.08
CA PRO A 305 -23.46 -10.13 3.66
C PRO A 305 -22.54 -8.99 4.09
N PHE A 306 -21.38 -9.35 4.64
CA PHE A 306 -20.27 -8.44 4.79
C PHE A 306 -19.53 -8.34 3.45
N SER A 307 -19.31 -7.12 2.94
CA SER A 307 -18.63 -6.90 1.66
C SER A 307 -17.24 -6.31 1.86
N VAL A 308 -16.25 -6.85 1.15
CA VAL A 308 -14.89 -6.30 1.09
C VAL A 308 -14.41 -6.23 -0.36
N ILE A 309 -13.80 -5.11 -0.74
CA ILE A 309 -13.10 -5.00 -2.02
C ILE A 309 -11.67 -5.47 -1.84
N THR A 310 -11.25 -6.41 -2.69
CA THR A 310 -9.88 -6.89 -2.78
C THR A 310 -9.26 -6.45 -4.11
N SER A 311 -7.96 -6.15 -4.11
CA SER A 311 -7.27 -5.52 -5.25
C SER A 311 -5.82 -5.99 -5.36
N GLN A 312 -5.10 -5.51 -6.38
CA GLN A 312 -3.67 -5.81 -6.61
C GLN A 312 -3.39 -7.30 -6.89
N GLY A 313 -4.40 -8.04 -7.34
CA GLY A 313 -4.18 -9.33 -8.00
C GLY A 313 -3.85 -9.13 -9.47
N ASP A 314 -3.59 -10.22 -10.17
CA ASP A 314 -3.56 -10.24 -11.63
C ASP A 314 -4.88 -10.79 -12.16
N ASN A 315 -5.12 -10.55 -13.45
CA ASN A 315 -6.34 -10.91 -14.17
C ASN A 315 -7.56 -10.12 -13.65
N PHE A 316 -8.74 -10.72 -13.49
CA PHE A 316 -10.02 -10.06 -13.18
C PHE A 316 -10.35 -8.94 -14.18
N ASP A 317 -10.53 -9.30 -15.46
CA ASP A 317 -10.75 -8.36 -16.58
C ASP A 317 -9.65 -7.28 -16.71
N GLY A 318 -8.44 -7.61 -16.24
CA GLY A 318 -7.27 -6.74 -16.27
C GLY A 318 -7.25 -5.65 -15.18
N GLN A 319 -8.23 -5.62 -14.28
CA GLN A 319 -8.24 -4.68 -13.14
C GLN A 319 -7.51 -5.24 -11.93
N GLY A 320 -7.45 -6.57 -11.78
CA GLY A 320 -6.83 -7.22 -10.61
C GLY A 320 -7.62 -6.98 -9.33
N GLU A 321 -8.95 -6.88 -9.45
CA GLU A 321 -9.87 -6.50 -8.38
C GLU A 321 -11.12 -7.38 -8.38
N THR A 322 -11.61 -7.71 -7.20
CA THR A 322 -12.91 -8.36 -7.04
C THR A 322 -13.56 -7.99 -5.72
N LYS A 323 -14.89 -7.87 -5.74
CA LYS A 323 -15.71 -7.74 -4.54
C LYS A 323 -15.99 -9.12 -3.97
N ILE A 324 -15.68 -9.30 -2.69
CA ILE A 324 -15.99 -10.52 -1.95
C ILE A 324 -17.12 -10.22 -0.96
N GLU A 325 -18.19 -10.99 -1.04
CA GLU A 325 -19.27 -11.04 -0.06
C GLU A 325 -19.10 -12.26 0.84
N ILE A 326 -19.28 -12.05 2.15
CA ILE A 326 -19.05 -13.05 3.18
C ILE A 326 -20.30 -13.14 4.06
N ARG A 327 -20.81 -14.35 4.23
CA ARG A 327 -21.77 -14.71 5.27
C ARG A 327 -21.14 -15.78 6.16
N ALA A 328 -21.41 -15.72 7.46
CA ALA A 328 -20.86 -16.67 8.41
C ALA A 328 -21.90 -17.08 9.44
N ALA A 329 -21.96 -18.37 9.75
CA ALA A 329 -22.87 -18.97 10.72
C ALA A 329 -22.15 -20.05 11.54
N HIS A 330 -22.71 -20.44 12.68
CA HIS A 330 -22.22 -21.58 13.45
C HIS A 330 -23.37 -22.26 14.21
N ASP A 331 -23.24 -23.55 14.47
CA ASP A 331 -24.23 -24.32 15.24
C ASP A 331 -23.79 -24.63 16.68
N GLY A 332 -22.59 -24.14 17.06
CA GLY A 332 -21.94 -24.40 18.34
C GLY A 332 -20.89 -25.51 18.29
N THR A 333 -20.79 -26.25 17.18
CA THR A 333 -19.73 -27.23 16.91
C THR A 333 -18.96 -26.88 15.64
N TRP A 334 -19.68 -26.54 14.58
CA TRP A 334 -19.15 -26.17 13.28
C TRP A 334 -19.39 -24.69 13.00
N ALA A 335 -18.41 -24.07 12.33
CA ALA A 335 -18.57 -22.81 11.64
C ALA A 335 -18.78 -23.08 10.15
N TYR A 336 -19.64 -22.27 9.54
CA TYR A 336 -19.99 -22.30 8.14
C TYR A 336 -19.74 -20.92 7.54
N PHE A 337 -19.09 -20.87 6.38
CA PHE A 337 -18.88 -19.64 5.64
C PHE A 337 -19.40 -19.79 4.23
N LEU A 338 -20.03 -18.72 3.72
CA LEU A 338 -20.33 -18.56 2.31
C LEU A 338 -19.55 -17.36 1.79
N PHE A 339 -18.62 -17.63 0.88
CA PHE A 339 -17.86 -16.62 0.15
C PHE A 339 -18.40 -16.52 -1.27
N VAL A 340 -18.74 -15.32 -1.72
CA VAL A 340 -19.16 -15.06 -3.10
C VAL A 340 -18.26 -13.97 -3.67
N TRP A 341 -17.62 -14.20 -4.82
CA TRP A 341 -16.81 -13.19 -5.48
C TRP A 341 -17.05 -13.14 -6.98
N GLU A 342 -16.84 -11.95 -7.54
CA GLU A 342 -16.89 -11.71 -8.98
C GLU A 342 -15.63 -12.32 -9.62
N ASP A 343 -15.85 -13.20 -10.59
CA ASP A 343 -14.80 -13.84 -11.37
C ASP A 343 -15.30 -13.99 -12.82
N PRO A 344 -14.74 -13.23 -13.77
CA PRO A 344 -15.23 -13.21 -15.14
C PRO A 344 -15.09 -14.57 -15.82
N THR A 345 -14.19 -15.42 -15.32
CA THR A 345 -13.92 -16.74 -15.89
C THR A 345 -14.22 -17.84 -14.90
N ARG A 346 -14.45 -19.05 -15.44
CA ARG A 346 -14.48 -20.29 -14.66
C ARG A 346 -13.23 -21.06 -15.02
N SER A 347 -12.11 -20.75 -14.40
CA SER A 347 -10.82 -21.26 -14.82
C SER A 347 -10.47 -22.53 -14.06
N LEU A 348 -10.47 -23.65 -14.80
CA LEU A 348 -10.11 -24.96 -14.28
C LEU A 348 -8.76 -25.48 -14.82
N LYS A 349 -8.14 -24.73 -15.73
CA LYS A 349 -6.95 -25.16 -16.48
C LYS A 349 -5.69 -25.07 -15.60
N HIS A 350 -5.46 -26.06 -14.74
CA HIS A 350 -4.19 -26.16 -14.02
C HIS A 350 -3.15 -26.90 -14.87
N LEU A 351 -2.24 -26.13 -15.46
CA LEU A 351 -1.09 -26.59 -16.25
C LEU A 351 -1.39 -27.78 -17.19
N PRO A 352 -2.33 -27.66 -18.15
CA PRO A 352 -2.66 -28.75 -19.06
C PRO A 352 -1.45 -29.23 -19.87
N LEU A 353 -1.44 -30.51 -20.26
CA LEU A 353 -0.40 -31.05 -21.12
C LEU A 353 -0.89 -31.15 -22.57
N VAL A 354 -0.08 -30.66 -23.51
CA VAL A 354 -0.35 -30.71 -24.95
C VAL A 354 0.67 -31.64 -25.62
N LYS A 355 0.18 -32.63 -26.38
CA LYS A 355 1.04 -33.53 -27.16
C LYS A 355 1.52 -32.80 -28.42
N GLU A 356 2.81 -32.52 -28.50
CA GLU A 356 3.47 -32.00 -29.69
C GLU A 356 4.27 -33.10 -30.41
N ALA A 357 4.97 -32.74 -31.49
CA ALA A 357 5.72 -33.66 -32.31
C ALA A 357 6.93 -34.29 -31.59
N ASP A 358 7.53 -33.57 -30.63
CA ASP A 358 8.71 -33.97 -29.87
C ASP A 358 8.39 -34.50 -28.45
N GLY A 359 7.14 -34.38 -27.99
CA GLY A 359 6.69 -34.94 -26.71
C GLY A 359 5.52 -34.18 -26.11
N TRP A 360 5.32 -34.32 -24.80
CA TRP A 360 4.29 -33.56 -24.08
C TRP A 360 4.86 -32.26 -23.55
N HIS A 361 4.18 -31.14 -23.78
CA HIS A 361 4.56 -29.84 -23.22
C HIS A 361 3.51 -29.37 -22.25
N LEU A 362 3.96 -28.65 -21.23
CA LEU A 362 3.07 -27.94 -20.32
C LEU A 362 2.59 -26.66 -21.00
N LEU A 363 1.29 -26.41 -20.91
CA LEU A 363 0.73 -25.12 -21.24
C LEU A 363 0.84 -24.22 -20.01
N HIS A 364 1.65 -23.17 -20.11
CA HIS A 364 2.06 -22.33 -18.99
C HIS A 364 2.55 -20.96 -19.51
N ASP A 365 2.44 -19.92 -18.67
CA ASP A 365 3.12 -18.63 -18.84
C ASP A 365 3.70 -18.18 -17.49
N GLY A 366 5.03 -18.24 -17.34
CA GLY A 366 5.75 -17.83 -16.13
C GLY A 366 5.98 -18.92 -15.08
N TYR A 367 5.52 -20.16 -15.29
CA TYR A 367 5.77 -21.28 -14.36
C TYR A 367 7.25 -21.51 -14.01
N GLU A 368 8.16 -21.38 -14.97
CA GLU A 368 9.60 -21.54 -14.78
C GLU A 368 10.22 -20.48 -13.86
N ALA A 369 9.58 -19.31 -13.74
CA ALA A 369 9.92 -18.27 -12.79
C ALA A 369 9.20 -18.44 -11.44
N GLY A 370 8.32 -19.44 -11.31
CA GLY A 370 7.45 -19.62 -10.15
C GLY A 370 6.28 -18.63 -10.09
N ASP A 371 5.88 -18.09 -11.24
CA ASP A 371 4.89 -17.02 -11.37
C ASP A 371 3.91 -17.32 -12.52
N GLU A 372 3.34 -18.53 -12.51
CA GLU A 372 2.33 -18.91 -13.51
C GLU A 372 1.11 -17.99 -13.42
N HIS A 373 0.71 -17.36 -14.54
CA HIS A 373 -0.34 -16.33 -14.53
C HIS A 373 -1.48 -16.55 -15.54
N ASP A 374 -1.36 -17.53 -16.43
CA ASP A 374 -2.37 -17.82 -17.47
C ASP A 374 -3.06 -19.17 -17.25
N TYR A 375 -2.29 -20.21 -16.95
CA TYR A 375 -2.75 -21.60 -16.87
C TYR A 375 -2.66 -22.16 -15.45
N ASN A 376 -3.34 -21.46 -14.54
CA ASN A 376 -3.71 -21.98 -13.22
C ASN A 376 -5.23 -22.10 -13.07
N GLU A 377 -5.63 -22.83 -12.04
CA GLU A 377 -7.03 -22.87 -11.60
C GLU A 377 -7.39 -21.64 -10.77
N ASP A 378 -8.69 -21.31 -10.73
CA ASP A 378 -9.22 -20.34 -9.77
C ASP A 378 -9.02 -20.86 -8.35
N LYS A 379 -8.69 -19.93 -7.45
CA LYS A 379 -8.46 -20.24 -6.04
C LYS A 379 -9.05 -19.19 -5.13
N PHE A 380 -9.29 -19.59 -3.90
CA PHE A 380 -9.72 -18.71 -2.83
C PHE A 380 -8.96 -19.06 -1.56
N SER A 381 -8.47 -18.07 -0.84
CA SER A 381 -7.75 -18.28 0.41
C SER A 381 -8.35 -17.49 1.55
N VAL A 382 -8.40 -18.14 2.71
CA VAL A 382 -8.78 -17.54 3.99
C VAL A 382 -7.56 -17.64 4.90
N LEU A 383 -7.23 -16.56 5.60
CA LEU A 383 -6.20 -16.56 6.65
C LEU A 383 -6.83 -16.16 7.98
N LEU A 384 -6.64 -16.98 9.01
CA LEU A 384 -7.05 -16.72 10.38
C LEU A 384 -5.84 -16.50 11.29
N THR A 385 -5.92 -15.49 12.16
CA THR A 385 -4.85 -15.22 13.13
C THR A 385 -5.36 -14.55 14.39
N THR A 386 -4.72 -14.87 15.53
CA THR A 386 -4.91 -14.18 16.80
C THR A 386 -3.92 -13.02 16.99
N SER A 387 -2.94 -12.89 16.10
CA SER A 387 -1.98 -11.81 16.17
C SER A 387 -2.71 -10.48 15.98
N ASP A 388 -2.39 -9.48 16.81
CA ASP A 388 -2.95 -8.11 16.78
C ASP A 388 -2.42 -7.32 15.56
N VAL A 389 -2.52 -7.94 14.38
CA VAL A 389 -1.93 -7.53 13.12
C VAL A 389 -2.88 -6.53 12.47
N ILE A 390 -2.60 -5.26 12.72
CA ILE A 390 -3.42 -4.11 12.29
C ILE A 390 -3.46 -3.99 10.75
N LEU A 391 -2.48 -4.54 10.01
CA LEU A 391 -2.26 -4.26 8.57
C LEU A 391 -1.90 -5.51 7.75
N ALA A 392 -2.23 -5.50 6.45
CA ALA A 392 -1.97 -6.61 5.52
C ALA A 392 -0.55 -7.15 5.61
N GLY A 393 -0.46 -8.46 5.86
CA GLY A 393 0.80 -9.19 5.85
C GLY A 393 1.82 -8.75 6.91
N ASP A 394 1.46 -7.88 7.85
CA ASP A 394 2.42 -7.47 8.89
C ASP A 394 2.72 -8.70 9.76
N ARG A 395 4.01 -9.06 9.81
CA ARG A 395 4.57 -10.29 10.43
C ARG A 395 4.29 -11.61 9.75
N THR A 396 3.46 -11.66 8.70
CA THR A 396 3.19 -12.90 7.94
C THR A 396 3.61 -12.83 6.48
N PHE A 397 4.05 -11.65 6.01
CA PHE A 397 4.55 -11.40 4.66
C PHE A 397 5.72 -10.42 4.69
N HIS A 398 6.79 -10.79 4.01
CA HIS A 398 8.05 -10.04 4.00
C HIS A 398 8.45 -9.71 2.57
N ALA A 399 8.20 -8.46 2.16
CA ALA A 399 8.49 -7.97 0.82
C ALA A 399 9.99 -7.80 0.60
N SER A 400 10.59 -8.74 -0.12
CA SER A 400 11.96 -8.67 -0.65
C SER A 400 12.21 -9.92 -1.51
N PRO A 401 13.05 -9.84 -2.55
CA PRO A 401 13.58 -11.03 -3.22
C PRO A 401 14.45 -11.91 -2.29
N HIS A 402 14.95 -11.38 -1.17
CA HIS A 402 15.79 -12.08 -0.18
C HIS A 402 15.27 -11.82 1.25
N PRO A 403 14.05 -12.27 1.59
CA PRO A 403 13.42 -11.88 2.83
C PRO A 403 13.98 -12.63 4.05
N ILE A 404 14.63 -13.78 3.83
CA ILE A 404 15.24 -14.62 4.88
C ILE A 404 16.74 -14.70 4.62
N ALA A 405 17.54 -14.39 5.65
CA ALA A 405 19.00 -14.43 5.54
C ALA A 405 19.51 -15.87 5.37
N GLY A 406 20.37 -16.10 4.38
CA GLY A 406 20.96 -17.41 4.11
C GLY A 406 20.05 -18.40 3.38
N ALA A 407 18.76 -18.07 3.21
CA ALA A 407 17.85 -18.85 2.37
C ALA A 407 18.01 -18.51 0.88
N PRO A 408 17.54 -19.38 -0.02
CA PRO A 408 17.50 -19.09 -1.46
C PRO A 408 16.70 -17.82 -1.75
N PRO A 409 17.08 -17.05 -2.78
CA PRO A 409 16.25 -15.96 -3.27
C PRO A 409 14.90 -16.49 -3.77
N THR A 410 13.88 -15.64 -3.73
CA THR A 410 12.63 -15.93 -4.43
C THR A 410 12.87 -15.97 -5.93
N MET A 411 12.21 -16.91 -6.62
CA MET A 411 12.31 -17.03 -8.07
C MET A 411 11.59 -15.88 -8.79
N THR A 412 10.50 -15.40 -8.17
CA THR A 412 9.62 -14.35 -8.72
C THR A 412 10.12 -12.94 -8.45
N GLY A 413 11.07 -12.79 -7.51
CA GLY A 413 11.49 -11.50 -6.96
C GLY A 413 10.48 -10.84 -6.01
N ARG A 414 9.35 -11.50 -5.71
CA ARG A 414 8.33 -11.04 -4.75
C ARG A 414 8.68 -11.46 -3.33
N GLY A 415 7.92 -10.98 -2.36
CA GLY A 415 8.08 -11.39 -0.96
C GLY A 415 7.72 -12.85 -0.66
N LEU A 416 8.04 -13.30 0.55
CA LEU A 416 7.64 -14.62 1.09
C LEU A 416 6.74 -14.48 2.31
N HIS A 417 5.93 -15.51 2.52
CA HIS A 417 5.14 -15.66 3.74
C HIS A 417 5.90 -16.46 4.79
N PHE A 418 6.01 -15.90 6.00
CA PHE A 418 6.49 -16.56 7.23
C PHE A 418 6.20 -15.66 8.44
N THR A 419 6.20 -16.25 9.63
CA THR A 419 6.15 -15.53 10.92
C THR A 419 7.24 -16.06 11.85
N ALA A 420 7.87 -15.19 12.64
CA ALA A 420 8.89 -15.61 13.61
C ALA A 420 8.28 -16.25 14.87
N GLU A 421 7.03 -15.91 15.20
CA GLU A 421 6.35 -16.35 16.42
C GLU A 421 4.93 -16.84 16.08
N GLY A 422 4.56 -18.00 16.63
CA GLY A 422 3.25 -18.61 16.44
C GLY A 422 3.00 -19.07 15.01
N TYR A 423 1.72 -19.19 14.66
CA TYR A 423 1.23 -19.58 13.35
C TYR A 423 0.06 -18.68 12.92
N ALA A 424 -0.10 -18.54 11.61
CA ALA A 424 -1.37 -18.12 11.02
C ALA A 424 -1.94 -19.30 10.24
N ASP A 425 -3.21 -19.59 10.50
CA ASP A 425 -3.99 -20.65 9.87
C ASP A 425 -4.43 -20.16 8.48
N VAL A 426 -4.26 -20.99 7.46
CA VAL A 426 -4.51 -20.65 6.05
C VAL A 426 -5.28 -21.77 5.37
N TRP A 427 -6.49 -21.45 4.93
CA TRP A 427 -7.23 -22.34 4.04
C TRP A 427 -6.97 -21.95 2.60
N GLN A 428 -6.80 -22.92 1.71
CA GLN A 428 -6.69 -22.69 0.27
C GLN A 428 -7.61 -23.61 -0.54
N TRP A 429 -8.63 -23.01 -1.17
CA TRP A 429 -9.51 -23.67 -2.11
C TRP A 429 -8.97 -23.53 -3.53
N LYS A 430 -9.22 -24.57 -4.33
CA LYS A 430 -8.70 -24.78 -5.68
C LYS A 430 -9.81 -25.40 -6.52
N ALA A 431 -10.15 -24.77 -7.64
CA ALA A 431 -11.34 -25.11 -8.42
C ALA A 431 -11.29 -26.50 -9.10
N THR A 432 -10.09 -26.99 -9.37
CA THR A 432 -9.77 -28.28 -10.02
C THR A 432 -9.13 -29.27 -9.05
N SER A 433 -8.20 -28.80 -8.22
CA SER A 433 -7.44 -29.62 -7.26
C SER A 433 -8.12 -29.57 -5.88
N GLY A 434 -8.49 -30.71 -5.30
CA GLY A 434 -9.08 -30.74 -3.95
C GLY A 434 -10.56 -30.30 -3.89
N GLY A 435 -10.90 -29.12 -4.42
CA GLY A 435 -12.26 -28.55 -4.40
C GLY A 435 -13.35 -29.51 -4.93
N PRO A 436 -13.17 -30.12 -6.13
CA PRO A 436 -14.12 -31.11 -6.65
C PRO A 436 -14.27 -32.38 -5.79
N THR A 437 -13.37 -32.59 -4.83
CA THR A 437 -13.41 -33.74 -3.91
C THR A 437 -13.97 -33.39 -2.53
N GLY A 438 -14.44 -32.15 -2.35
CA GLY A 438 -15.11 -31.70 -1.13
C GLY A 438 -14.18 -31.11 -0.06
N TRP A 439 -12.95 -30.74 -0.46
CA TRP A 439 -11.87 -30.37 0.46
C TRP A 439 -11.20 -29.07 0.05
N MET A 440 -10.87 -28.27 1.07
CA MET A 440 -9.98 -27.12 0.98
C MET A 440 -8.67 -27.53 1.67
N ASP A 441 -7.51 -27.13 1.13
CA ASP A 441 -6.24 -27.39 1.83
C ASP A 441 -6.22 -26.62 3.15
N ASP A 442 -5.97 -27.32 4.26
CA ASP A 442 -5.60 -26.73 5.55
C ASP A 442 -4.07 -26.59 5.62
N ASP A 443 -3.60 -25.36 5.62
CA ASP A 443 -2.20 -24.97 5.60
C ASP A 443 -1.92 -23.97 6.73
N HIS A 444 -0.64 -23.71 7.02
CA HIS A 444 -0.23 -22.67 7.95
C HIS A 444 0.92 -21.82 7.41
N ILE A 445 1.05 -20.63 8.00
CA ILE A 445 2.25 -19.79 7.92
C ILE A 445 2.91 -19.81 9.29
N GLY A 446 4.09 -20.42 9.36
CA GLY A 446 4.93 -20.50 10.56
C GLY A 446 6.32 -19.90 10.36
N PRO A 447 7.29 -20.29 11.20
CA PRO A 447 8.71 -20.00 10.99
C PRO A 447 9.21 -20.50 9.63
N PRO A 448 10.21 -19.83 9.03
CA PRO A 448 10.83 -20.31 7.80
C PRO A 448 11.29 -21.76 7.90
N LEU A 449 10.92 -22.58 6.92
CA LEU A 449 11.37 -23.95 6.81
C LEU A 449 12.69 -24.05 6.05
N ASP A 450 13.47 -25.10 6.29
CA ASP A 450 14.67 -25.37 5.49
C ASP A 450 14.29 -25.66 4.03
N PRO A 451 15.00 -25.07 3.06
CA PRO A 451 14.72 -25.31 1.65
C PRO A 451 15.03 -26.76 1.26
N THR A 452 14.13 -27.39 0.51
CA THR A 452 14.41 -28.69 -0.11
C THR A 452 15.56 -28.58 -1.14
N PRO A 453 16.21 -29.70 -1.53
CA PRO A 453 17.25 -29.67 -2.56
C PRO A 453 16.81 -29.10 -3.92
N MET A 454 15.52 -29.15 -4.25
CA MET A 454 14.99 -28.52 -5.48
C MET A 454 14.82 -27.01 -5.31
N GLN A 455 14.35 -26.56 -4.14
CA GLN A 455 14.22 -25.13 -3.82
C GLN A 455 15.59 -24.45 -3.71
N ALA A 456 16.56 -25.11 -3.08
CA ALA A 456 17.93 -24.63 -2.97
C ALA A 456 18.63 -24.45 -4.34
N ARG A 457 18.17 -25.18 -5.36
CA ARG A 457 18.65 -25.09 -6.75
C ARG A 457 17.74 -24.26 -7.65
N SER A 458 16.73 -23.59 -7.09
CA SER A 458 15.76 -22.76 -7.83
C SER A 458 15.07 -23.51 -8.98
N ILE A 459 14.81 -24.81 -8.78
CA ILE A 459 14.02 -25.64 -9.69
C ILE A 459 12.52 -25.46 -9.40
N VAL A 460 12.17 -25.27 -8.11
CA VAL A 460 10.82 -24.94 -7.65
C VAL A 460 10.89 -23.83 -6.61
N PRO A 461 9.82 -23.03 -6.43
CA PRO A 461 9.84 -21.89 -5.50
C PRO A 461 10.08 -22.29 -4.04
N TYR A 462 10.97 -21.56 -3.37
CA TYR A 462 11.09 -21.61 -1.93
C TYR A 462 9.85 -20.98 -1.28
N LYS A 463 9.23 -21.68 -0.32
CA LYS A 463 7.92 -21.32 0.25
C LYS A 463 8.00 -20.50 1.54
N GLY A 464 9.20 -20.28 2.08
CA GLY A 464 9.36 -19.62 3.37
C GLY A 464 8.77 -20.46 4.50
N GLY A 465 7.81 -19.89 5.23
CA GLY A 465 7.10 -20.54 6.33
C GLY A 465 5.70 -21.05 5.96
N PHE A 466 5.30 -20.97 4.69
CA PHE A 466 4.03 -21.54 4.22
C PHE A 466 4.18 -23.05 3.99
N ALA A 467 3.36 -23.84 4.66
CA ALA A 467 3.37 -25.30 4.57
C ALA A 467 1.98 -25.90 4.83
N PRO A 468 1.69 -27.09 4.26
CA PRO A 468 0.48 -27.80 4.59
C PRO A 468 0.54 -28.37 6.01
N ASP A 469 -0.63 -28.51 6.60
CA ASP A 469 -0.78 -29.20 7.87
C ASP A 469 -0.54 -30.71 7.72
N PRO A 470 -0.21 -31.43 8.81
CA PRO A 470 0.07 -32.86 8.75
C PRO A 470 -1.08 -33.66 8.12
N GLY A 471 -0.80 -34.32 7.01
CA GLY A 471 -1.81 -35.10 6.28
C GLY A 471 -1.47 -35.27 4.81
N ASP A 472 -2.40 -35.89 4.08
CA ASP A 472 -2.25 -36.21 2.67
C ASP A 472 -3.34 -35.54 1.83
N THR A 473 -2.97 -35.10 0.63
CA THR A 473 -3.93 -34.71 -0.42
C THR A 473 -4.26 -35.87 -1.32
N ASN A 474 -5.46 -35.85 -1.88
CA ASN A 474 -5.89 -36.79 -2.92
C ASN A 474 -5.66 -36.28 -4.34
N TYR A 475 -4.79 -35.29 -4.54
CA TYR A 475 -4.48 -34.74 -5.85
C TYR A 475 -2.98 -34.53 -6.03
N ALA A 476 -2.52 -34.56 -7.28
CA ALA A 476 -1.15 -34.29 -7.67
C ALA A 476 -1.06 -33.80 -9.12
N ASP A 477 0.01 -33.07 -9.43
CA ASP A 477 0.37 -32.73 -10.81
C ASP A 477 0.59 -34.01 -11.65
N ASN A 478 0.04 -34.05 -12.86
CA ASN A 478 0.14 -35.17 -13.80
C ASN A 478 1.47 -35.21 -14.57
N PHE A 479 2.51 -34.54 -14.08
CA PHE A 479 3.81 -34.48 -14.75
C PHE A 479 4.96 -34.62 -13.76
N VAL A 480 6.14 -34.89 -14.33
CA VAL A 480 7.39 -34.94 -13.58
C VAL A 480 8.23 -33.72 -13.95
N ILE A 481 8.51 -32.89 -12.95
CA ILE A 481 9.44 -31.76 -13.11
C ILE A 481 10.86 -32.30 -13.12
N ALA A 482 11.49 -32.31 -14.29
CA ALA A 482 12.89 -32.69 -14.43
C ALA A 482 13.82 -31.50 -14.15
N ALA A 483 15.09 -31.79 -13.83
CA ALA A 483 16.11 -30.76 -13.58
C ALA A 483 16.38 -29.82 -14.79
N GLY A 484 15.85 -30.14 -15.98
CA GLY A 484 15.92 -29.32 -17.18
C GLY A 484 14.84 -28.24 -17.31
N GLY A 485 13.93 -28.11 -16.33
CA GLY A 485 12.81 -27.16 -16.35
C GLY A 485 11.64 -27.61 -17.22
N THR A 486 10.70 -26.71 -17.49
CA THR A 486 9.46 -26.96 -18.25
C THR A 486 9.53 -26.57 -19.73
N ASN A 487 10.60 -25.89 -20.17
CA ASN A 487 10.85 -25.53 -21.58
C ASN A 487 11.26 -26.72 -22.47
N ARG A 488 11.08 -27.94 -21.98
CA ARG A 488 11.39 -29.19 -22.66
C ARG A 488 10.20 -30.13 -22.48
N PRO A 489 10.07 -31.13 -23.37
CA PRO A 489 9.06 -32.15 -23.18
C PRO A 489 9.12 -32.73 -21.77
N VAL A 490 7.97 -32.78 -21.12
CA VAL A 490 7.77 -33.44 -19.83
C VAL A 490 7.19 -34.83 -20.02
N THR A 491 7.37 -35.68 -19.01
CA THR A 491 6.75 -36.99 -18.98
C THR A 491 5.49 -36.92 -18.13
N PRO A 492 4.30 -37.18 -18.70
CA PRO A 492 3.10 -37.34 -17.91
C PRO A 492 3.27 -38.49 -16.91
N ARG A 493 2.67 -38.39 -15.73
CA ARG A 493 2.62 -39.50 -14.77
C ARG A 493 1.63 -40.56 -15.23
N ARG A 494 0.49 -40.12 -15.76
CA ARG A 494 -0.60 -40.96 -16.23
C ARG A 494 -1.16 -40.46 -17.56
N LEU A 495 -1.61 -41.41 -18.36
CA LEU A 495 -2.28 -41.18 -19.64
C LEU A 495 -3.76 -41.58 -19.53
N PRO A 496 -4.66 -40.99 -20.32
CA PRO A 496 -6.06 -41.39 -20.36
C PRO A 496 -6.24 -42.87 -20.71
N ARG A 497 -7.15 -43.56 -20.03
CA ARG A 497 -7.58 -44.90 -20.44
C ARG A 497 -8.44 -44.85 -21.70
N ASP A 498 -9.26 -43.80 -21.82
CA ASP A 498 -10.11 -43.50 -22.97
C ASP A 498 -10.00 -42.00 -23.29
N LEU A 499 -9.34 -41.68 -24.41
CA LEU A 499 -9.12 -40.30 -24.85
C LEU A 499 -10.44 -39.56 -25.13
N ALA A 500 -11.44 -40.23 -25.70
CA ALA A 500 -12.71 -39.62 -26.04
C ALA A 500 -13.52 -39.31 -24.78
N ALA A 501 -13.49 -40.22 -23.79
CA ALA A 501 -14.13 -39.99 -22.49
C ALA A 501 -13.47 -38.84 -21.73
N THR A 502 -12.14 -38.76 -21.70
CA THR A 502 -11.41 -37.63 -21.08
C THR A 502 -11.71 -36.31 -21.79
N ALA A 503 -11.71 -36.30 -23.13
CA ALA A 503 -12.07 -35.11 -23.90
C ALA A 503 -13.53 -34.67 -23.63
N ALA A 504 -14.47 -35.62 -23.55
CA ALA A 504 -15.85 -35.31 -23.21
C ALA A 504 -16.00 -34.76 -21.78
N ALA A 505 -15.24 -35.29 -20.81
CA ALA A 505 -15.25 -34.82 -19.42
C ALA A 505 -14.69 -33.40 -19.27
N MET A 506 -13.68 -33.02 -20.06
CA MET A 506 -13.17 -31.64 -20.11
C MET A 506 -14.14 -30.67 -20.82
N GLY A 507 -15.19 -31.17 -21.47
CA GLY A 507 -16.09 -30.35 -22.27
C GLY A 507 -15.42 -29.85 -23.55
N LYS A 508 -15.91 -28.72 -24.07
CA LYS A 508 -15.35 -28.14 -25.29
C LYS A 508 -14.01 -27.46 -24.99
N THR A 509 -12.91 -28.10 -25.38
CA THR A 509 -11.56 -27.58 -25.11
C THR A 509 -11.28 -26.28 -25.85
N HIS A 510 -11.04 -25.22 -25.07
CA HIS A 510 -10.51 -23.93 -25.52
C HIS A 510 -9.23 -23.64 -24.73
N LEU A 511 -8.12 -23.35 -25.41
CA LEU A 511 -6.83 -23.10 -24.75
C LEU A 511 -6.57 -21.62 -24.44
N ASP A 512 -7.52 -20.74 -24.71
CA ASP A 512 -7.47 -19.36 -24.23
C ASP A 512 -7.67 -19.36 -22.70
N PRO A 513 -6.70 -18.82 -21.92
CA PRO A 513 -6.82 -18.78 -20.46
C PRO A 513 -8.05 -17.98 -20.02
N ASN A 514 -8.41 -16.92 -20.75
CA ASN A 514 -9.56 -16.06 -20.44
C ASN A 514 -10.91 -16.65 -20.87
N HIS A 515 -10.93 -17.87 -21.42
CA HIS A 515 -12.16 -18.57 -21.75
C HIS A 515 -12.56 -19.49 -20.61
N GLY A 516 -13.64 -19.16 -19.91
CA GLY A 516 -14.19 -20.00 -18.84
C GLY A 516 -14.69 -21.36 -19.33
N GLU A 517 -14.56 -22.38 -18.49
CA GLU A 517 -14.95 -23.74 -18.82
C GLU A 517 -16.46 -23.97 -18.73
N SER A 518 -16.99 -24.83 -19.60
CA SER A 518 -18.42 -25.14 -19.63
C SER A 518 -18.91 -25.77 -18.32
N ASP A 519 -20.20 -25.57 -18.01
CA ASP A 519 -20.81 -26.21 -16.85
C ASP A 519 -20.64 -27.74 -16.89
N GLY A 520 -20.34 -28.33 -15.73
CA GLY A 520 -20.01 -29.76 -15.59
C GLY A 520 -18.63 -30.20 -16.14
N ALA A 521 -17.86 -29.33 -16.80
CA ALA A 521 -16.51 -29.67 -17.24
C ALA A 521 -15.59 -29.95 -16.04
N ARG A 522 -14.73 -30.98 -16.20
CA ARG A 522 -13.70 -31.40 -15.24
C ARG A 522 -12.34 -31.42 -15.93
N TRP A 523 -11.38 -30.70 -15.36
CA TRP A 523 -9.99 -30.61 -15.85
C TRP A 523 -9.02 -31.38 -14.96
N PHE A 524 -9.40 -32.60 -14.58
CA PHE A 524 -8.57 -33.58 -13.89
C PHE A 524 -8.92 -34.98 -14.39
N MET A 525 -8.04 -35.95 -14.17
CA MET A 525 -8.36 -37.37 -14.34
C MET A 525 -8.34 -38.09 -13.00
N THR A 526 -9.27 -38.99 -12.77
CA THR A 526 -9.18 -39.89 -11.61
C THR A 526 -8.20 -41.04 -11.85
N GLU A 527 -7.84 -41.77 -10.80
CA GLU A 527 -7.04 -42.99 -10.94
C GLU A 527 -7.73 -44.04 -11.84
N THR A 528 -9.06 -44.13 -11.81
CA THR A 528 -9.82 -45.13 -12.59
C THR A 528 -9.96 -44.74 -14.07
N GLU A 529 -9.98 -43.44 -14.36
CA GLU A 529 -10.03 -42.86 -15.71
C GLU A 529 -8.67 -42.87 -16.43
N SER A 530 -7.58 -43.14 -15.70
CA SER A 530 -6.22 -43.03 -16.20
C SER A 530 -5.37 -44.28 -15.93
N ILE A 531 -4.25 -44.41 -16.63
CA ILE A 531 -3.28 -45.49 -16.49
C ILE A 531 -1.87 -44.93 -16.40
N PRO A 532 -0.94 -45.59 -15.67
CA PRO A 532 0.45 -45.14 -15.60
C PRO A 532 1.05 -44.97 -16.99
N TYR A 533 1.89 -43.95 -17.14
CA TYR A 533 2.59 -43.68 -18.39
C TYR A 533 3.40 -44.89 -18.87
N SER A 534 3.33 -45.18 -20.17
CA SER A 534 4.24 -46.09 -20.88
C SER A 534 4.52 -45.53 -22.27
N ALA A 535 5.72 -45.77 -22.79
CA ALA A 535 6.11 -45.30 -24.12
C ALA A 535 5.23 -45.89 -25.23
N GLU A 536 4.77 -47.14 -25.05
CA GLU A 536 3.90 -47.82 -26.01
C GLU A 536 2.50 -47.21 -26.04
N LEU A 537 1.99 -46.76 -24.90
CA LEU A 537 0.70 -46.07 -24.80
C LEU A 537 0.81 -44.66 -25.39
N ASP A 538 1.86 -43.93 -25.00
CA ASP A 538 2.15 -42.59 -25.49
C ASP A 538 2.25 -42.53 -27.01
N ALA A 539 2.95 -43.49 -27.63
CA ALA A 539 3.12 -43.56 -29.08
C ALA A 539 1.80 -43.72 -29.85
N ARG A 540 0.70 -44.12 -29.19
CA ARG A 540 -0.64 -44.24 -29.80
C ARG A 540 -1.47 -42.98 -29.68
N ILE A 541 -1.03 -41.99 -28.89
CA ILE A 541 -1.77 -40.75 -28.68
C ILE A 541 -1.43 -39.77 -29.81
N PRO A 542 -2.44 -39.25 -30.54
CA PRO A 542 -2.20 -38.30 -31.61
C PRO A 542 -1.55 -37.00 -31.11
N GLY A 543 -0.70 -36.39 -31.95
CA GLY A 543 -0.29 -34.99 -31.75
C GLY A 543 -1.49 -34.03 -31.76
N GLY A 544 -1.41 -32.97 -30.97
CA GLY A 544 -2.49 -32.03 -30.67
C GLY A 544 -3.42 -32.48 -29.54
N THR A 545 -3.24 -33.69 -28.99
CA THR A 545 -4.03 -34.15 -27.84
C THR A 545 -3.75 -33.28 -26.61
N VAL A 546 -4.80 -32.82 -25.94
CA VAL A 546 -4.71 -32.14 -24.65
C VAL A 546 -5.18 -33.09 -23.55
N ILE A 547 -4.44 -33.15 -22.44
CA ILE A 547 -4.86 -33.89 -21.24
C ILE A 547 -4.75 -33.00 -19.99
N PRO A 548 -5.53 -33.29 -18.93
CA PRO A 548 -5.42 -32.57 -17.67
C PRO A 548 -4.03 -32.61 -17.03
N GLY A 549 -3.66 -31.48 -16.43
CA GLY A 549 -2.47 -31.35 -15.58
C GLY A 549 -2.62 -31.89 -14.16
N VAL A 550 -3.83 -32.32 -13.77
CA VAL A 550 -4.14 -32.81 -12.42
C VAL A 550 -4.62 -34.27 -12.45
N ILE A 551 -4.10 -35.07 -11.52
CA ILE A 551 -4.62 -36.39 -11.17
C ILE A 551 -5.27 -36.31 -9.80
N VAL A 552 -6.50 -36.83 -9.68
CA VAL A 552 -7.19 -37.04 -8.41
C VAL A 552 -7.14 -38.54 -8.07
N ALA A 553 -6.39 -38.89 -7.03
CA ALA A 553 -6.17 -40.26 -6.58
C ALA A 553 -5.87 -40.31 -5.08
N GLY A 554 -6.33 -41.37 -4.42
CA GLY A 554 -6.13 -41.57 -2.98
C GLY A 554 -7.15 -40.85 -2.10
N GLU A 555 -6.82 -40.73 -0.82
CA GLU A 555 -7.67 -40.14 0.22
C GLU A 555 -7.08 -38.82 0.71
N PHE A 556 -7.96 -37.86 0.97
CA PHE A 556 -7.61 -36.61 1.64
C PHE A 556 -7.78 -36.85 3.14
N SER A 557 -6.71 -36.69 3.93
CA SER A 557 -6.71 -37.15 5.33
C SER A 557 -5.78 -36.35 6.24
N GLY A 558 -5.92 -36.57 7.55
CA GLY A 558 -5.14 -35.92 8.58
C GLY A 558 -5.70 -34.55 8.98
N ASP A 559 -4.85 -33.76 9.63
CA ASP A 559 -5.10 -32.38 10.05
C ASP A 559 -5.44 -31.50 8.84
N ARG A 560 -4.72 -31.73 7.73
CA ARG A 560 -4.96 -31.10 6.43
C ARG A 560 -6.41 -31.20 5.95
N ALA A 561 -7.15 -32.21 6.45
CA ALA A 561 -8.50 -32.57 6.07
C ALA A 561 -9.55 -32.10 7.11
N ASP A 562 -9.34 -30.96 7.75
CA ASP A 562 -10.31 -30.39 8.69
C ASP A 562 -11.28 -29.37 8.06
N VAL A 563 -11.00 -28.92 6.83
CA VAL A 563 -11.81 -27.93 6.10
C VAL A 563 -12.57 -28.55 4.93
N ARG A 564 -13.90 -28.62 5.07
CA ARG A 564 -14.82 -29.09 4.03
C ARG A 564 -15.28 -27.95 3.16
N CYS A 565 -15.49 -28.20 1.87
CA CYS A 565 -16.07 -27.18 1.00
C CYS A 565 -16.87 -27.75 -0.17
N ALA A 566 -17.69 -26.90 -0.77
CA ALA A 566 -18.22 -27.09 -2.11
C ALA A 566 -18.36 -25.73 -2.79
N ALA A 567 -18.22 -25.70 -4.11
CA ALA A 567 -18.26 -24.46 -4.86
C ALA A 567 -19.06 -24.58 -6.15
N ARG A 568 -19.71 -23.50 -6.52
CA ARG A 568 -20.44 -23.37 -7.78
C ARG A 568 -20.08 -22.06 -8.45
N TRP A 569 -19.77 -22.12 -9.74
CA TRP A 569 -19.63 -20.92 -10.56
C TRP A 569 -20.91 -20.69 -11.36
N ALA A 570 -21.44 -19.48 -11.33
CA ALA A 570 -22.59 -19.08 -12.13
C ALA A 570 -22.60 -17.57 -12.38
N SER A 571 -22.85 -17.18 -13.63
CA SER A 571 -23.02 -15.77 -14.02
C SER A 571 -21.86 -14.86 -13.61
N GLY A 572 -20.61 -15.30 -13.83
CA GLY A 572 -19.41 -14.51 -13.50
C GLY A 572 -19.12 -14.42 -12.00
N HIS A 573 -19.61 -15.38 -11.22
CA HIS A 573 -19.36 -15.44 -9.78
C HIS A 573 -19.07 -16.86 -9.35
N TRP A 574 -18.12 -17.01 -8.44
CA TRP A 574 -17.98 -18.20 -7.61
C TRP A 574 -18.79 -18.01 -6.32
N ALA A 575 -19.50 -19.05 -5.91
CA ALA A 575 -20.07 -19.22 -4.57
C ALA A 575 -19.41 -20.44 -3.93
N LEU A 576 -18.66 -20.21 -2.85
CA LEU A 576 -17.91 -21.22 -2.10
C LEU A 576 -18.48 -21.33 -0.70
N GLU A 577 -19.02 -22.50 -0.37
CA GLU A 577 -19.41 -22.86 0.98
C GLU A 577 -18.31 -23.65 1.66
N VAL A 578 -18.01 -23.30 2.90
CA VAL A 578 -16.94 -23.91 3.70
C VAL A 578 -17.49 -24.29 5.07
N ALA A 579 -17.12 -25.46 5.57
CA ALA A 579 -17.38 -25.89 6.94
C ALA A 579 -16.11 -26.39 7.63
N ARG A 580 -15.87 -25.89 8.84
CA ARG A 580 -14.78 -26.35 9.72
C ARG A 580 -15.27 -26.33 11.16
N ARG A 581 -14.77 -27.21 12.02
CA ARG A 581 -15.08 -27.18 13.46
C ARG A 581 -14.66 -25.82 14.03
N LEU A 582 -15.41 -25.31 15.01
CA LEU A 582 -15.04 -24.05 15.70
C LEU A 582 -13.65 -24.15 16.33
N ASP A 583 -13.29 -25.34 16.83
CA ASP A 583 -11.96 -25.68 17.33
C ASP A 583 -11.64 -27.11 16.88
N THR A 584 -10.58 -27.27 16.10
CA THR A 584 -10.06 -28.58 15.66
C THR A 584 -9.13 -29.19 16.71
N HIS A 585 -8.62 -28.37 17.64
CA HIS A 585 -7.54 -28.68 18.57
C HIS A 585 -6.20 -28.98 17.89
N SER A 586 -6.04 -28.65 16.60
CA SER A 586 -4.75 -28.65 15.94
C SER A 586 -3.83 -27.58 16.54
N PRO A 587 -2.51 -27.85 16.67
CA PRO A 587 -1.54 -26.83 17.01
C PRO A 587 -1.23 -25.85 15.87
N TYR A 588 -1.68 -26.14 14.64
CA TYR A 588 -1.45 -25.30 13.45
C TYR A 588 -2.62 -24.34 13.20
N ASP A 589 -3.82 -24.71 13.62
CA ASP A 589 -5.03 -23.92 13.39
C ASP A 589 -5.31 -22.85 14.43
N VAL A 590 -6.18 -21.92 14.05
CA VAL A 590 -6.76 -20.91 14.95
C VAL A 590 -8.22 -21.26 15.25
N PRO A 591 -8.61 -21.38 16.53
CA PRO A 591 -10.02 -21.53 16.88
C PRO A 591 -10.86 -20.36 16.39
N ILE A 592 -12.01 -20.62 15.77
CA ILE A 592 -12.93 -19.59 15.27
C ILE A 592 -13.72 -19.04 16.46
N GLN A 593 -13.28 -17.90 16.96
CA GLN A 593 -13.86 -17.25 18.15
C GLN A 593 -13.78 -15.72 18.06
N THR A 594 -14.52 -15.04 18.92
CA THR A 594 -14.53 -13.57 19.00
C THR A 594 -13.13 -13.00 19.21
N GLY A 595 -12.76 -12.03 18.37
CA GLY A 595 -11.46 -11.36 18.42
C GLY A 595 -10.40 -11.94 17.48
N VAL A 596 -10.67 -13.07 16.81
CA VAL A 596 -9.81 -13.57 15.73
C VAL A 596 -9.92 -12.68 14.51
N PHE A 597 -8.80 -12.48 13.81
CA PHE A 597 -8.75 -11.73 12.57
C PHE A 597 -8.74 -12.66 11.36
N MET A 598 -9.55 -12.31 10.38
CA MET A 598 -9.69 -12.98 9.09
C MET A 598 -9.20 -12.08 7.96
N ARG A 599 -8.57 -12.68 6.95
CA ARG A 599 -8.29 -12.08 5.65
C ARG A 599 -8.71 -13.03 4.54
N VAL A 600 -9.08 -12.48 3.39
CA VAL A 600 -9.51 -13.24 2.23
C VAL A 600 -8.80 -12.77 0.97
N ALA A 601 -8.58 -13.69 0.05
CA ALA A 601 -7.91 -13.44 -1.22
C ALA A 601 -8.48 -14.34 -2.32
N ALA A 602 -8.69 -13.80 -3.51
CA ALA A 602 -9.12 -14.53 -4.69
C ALA A 602 -8.01 -14.57 -5.73
N PHE A 603 -7.97 -15.64 -6.52
CA PHE A 603 -7.04 -15.85 -7.62
C PHE A 603 -7.86 -16.18 -8.86
N ASP A 604 -7.71 -15.38 -9.92
CA ASP A 604 -8.26 -15.63 -11.25
C ASP A 604 -7.13 -16.22 -12.11
N HIS A 605 -7.20 -17.53 -12.36
CA HIS A 605 -6.27 -18.35 -13.14
C HIS A 605 -4.75 -18.11 -12.97
N ASN A 606 -4.30 -17.71 -11.78
CA ASN A 606 -2.88 -17.43 -11.50
C ASN A 606 -2.35 -18.18 -10.25
N GLN A 607 -1.04 -18.37 -10.17
CA GLN A 607 -0.39 -19.16 -9.14
C GLN A 607 -0.30 -18.45 -7.79
N ILE A 608 0.15 -17.20 -7.78
CA ILE A 608 0.52 -16.46 -6.56
C ILE A 608 0.07 -14.99 -6.56
N ARG A 609 -0.61 -14.52 -7.61
CA ARG A 609 -0.98 -13.12 -7.84
C ARG A 609 -2.42 -12.86 -7.42
N HIS A 610 -2.72 -13.24 -6.19
CA HIS A 610 -4.04 -13.05 -5.60
C HIS A 610 -4.34 -11.60 -5.26
N THR A 611 -5.62 -11.29 -5.17
CA THR A 611 -6.08 -10.03 -4.62
C THR A 611 -5.80 -9.93 -3.12
N ARG A 612 -5.79 -8.71 -2.58
CA ARG A 612 -5.57 -8.43 -1.15
C ARG A 612 -6.32 -7.19 -0.68
N HIS A 613 -6.50 -7.11 0.64
CA HIS A 613 -7.06 -5.94 1.32
C HIS A 613 -6.24 -5.59 2.57
N VAL A 614 -6.16 -4.30 2.90
CA VAL A 614 -5.23 -3.80 3.94
C VAL A 614 -5.73 -4.12 5.35
N ARG A 615 -7.00 -3.79 5.64
CA ARG A 615 -7.57 -3.90 6.98
C ARG A 615 -8.06 -5.33 7.24
N PRO A 616 -7.78 -5.91 8.42
CA PRO A 616 -8.30 -7.22 8.77
C PRO A 616 -9.81 -7.16 9.06
N ILE A 617 -10.48 -8.30 8.95
CA ILE A 617 -11.87 -8.49 9.37
C ILE A 617 -11.84 -9.16 10.73
N ARG A 618 -12.42 -8.55 11.76
CA ARG A 618 -12.49 -9.15 13.09
C ARG A 618 -13.76 -10.00 13.21
N LEU A 619 -13.60 -11.25 13.64
CA LEU A 619 -14.72 -12.15 13.91
C LEU A 619 -15.38 -11.80 15.24
N GLU A 620 -16.70 -11.81 15.25
CA GLU A 620 -17.55 -11.75 16.45
C GLU A 620 -18.48 -12.97 16.39
N VAL A 621 -18.32 -13.93 17.29
CA VAL A 621 -19.08 -15.20 17.32
C VAL A 621 -20.15 -15.12 18.42
N GLU A 622 -21.38 -15.49 18.08
CA GLU A 622 -22.58 -15.36 18.95
C GLU A 622 -22.71 -16.42 20.06
#